data_AF-A0A8H8IT85-F1
#
_entry.id   AF-A0A8H8IT85-F1
#
_cell.length_a   1.000
_cell.length_b   1.000
_cell.length_c   1.000
_cell.angle_alpha   90.00
_cell.angle_beta   90.00
_cell.angle_gamma   90.00
#
_symmetry.space_group_name_H-M   'P 1'
#
loop_
_entity.id
_entity.type
_entity.pdbx_description
1 polymer ?
#
loop_
_entity_poly.entity_id
_entity_poly.type
_entity_poly.pdbx_seq_one_letter_code
_entity_poly.pdbx_strand_id
1 'polypeptide(L)'
;MNNMEDEMADIELLEQHLKKTSDISRKMTGILAKFDSRLVKLEKTIRPLHSATQSLTRLATNIDRTMESINAMASEKQDVVAEENLVLKGPKAGELHIYVDALEKLNANIAFQTGDPRAREMARLVETGAKKLCQLYTKLVAEANAYPAIDPTNYLNASDALPTIDEAIFEKLVPVVDALRKSPTPTTHPSHPGSSAILAVIQEAQVGYADMRSQWCKKSVDSGIRRVLAAADTGTDRIAVGHEFGTWVSGMLLLADAEYKTLQRCAILTGRDTIKESFEVITRPLVTAFTASLSNLSSLVKRNLQNNIFMALAIYSSLTQVQDQYSDILLRRAGRKDNDLSTGIHALRGVCIRSFPELLLEIKTPAMSPPTATPGRGEIGTGIADVTVSTVEYLEQIPAVADAMSSMLITLGDGNWRMGEGTIPGAKTRIEESSEPERVILEHFTCKSIFALDIISTLLSTLTTVSRFLKRPALTAIFMLNNVSYLRDRVLLAPRSNIDDLLSSPTQEALNSNFRSSKAAYFDTNFTALLGCLTDDIKDKKAGIKDKFGRFFEALEEIAERHRYARVLADDPEGKEKLQDEVVRLVIPALQRFTQKHRDKEFSKNICTDIKLTPEEVERQLRGLYA
;
A
#
# COMPACT_ATOMS: atom_id res chain seq x y z
N MET A 1 -154.03 -58.64 10.51
CA MET A 1 -153.07 -59.70 10.12
C MET A 1 -152.06 -59.23 9.05
N ASN A 2 -152.19 -58.02 8.47
CA ASN A 2 -151.38 -57.54 7.33
C ASN A 2 -150.07 -56.79 7.66
N ASN A 3 -149.73 -56.51 8.93
CA ASN A 3 -148.48 -55.81 9.27
C ASN A 3 -147.25 -56.73 9.42
N MET A 4 -147.47 -58.03 9.58
CA MET A 4 -146.39 -58.99 9.85
C MET A 4 -145.73 -59.48 8.56
N GLU A 5 -146.45 -59.42 7.43
CA GLU A 5 -145.91 -59.79 6.11
C GLU A 5 -145.06 -58.66 5.50
N ASP A 6 -145.45 -57.40 5.68
CA ASP A 6 -144.63 -56.23 5.23
C ASP A 6 -143.32 -56.11 6.03
N GLU A 7 -143.37 -56.29 7.36
CA GLU A 7 -142.13 -56.31 8.18
C GLU A 7 -141.21 -57.49 7.82
N MET A 8 -141.78 -58.63 7.41
CA MET A 8 -140.99 -59.78 6.98
C MET A 8 -140.37 -59.59 5.59
N ALA A 9 -141.09 -58.93 4.68
CA ALA A 9 -140.57 -58.54 3.36
C ALA A 9 -139.46 -57.48 3.46
N ASP A 10 -139.59 -56.50 4.35
CA ASP A 10 -138.55 -55.49 4.61
C ASP A 10 -137.33 -56.09 5.30
N ILE A 11 -137.51 -57.05 6.23
CA ILE A 11 -136.39 -57.80 6.83
C ILE A 11 -135.68 -58.65 5.77
N GLU A 12 -136.42 -59.33 4.89
CA GLU A 12 -135.84 -60.13 3.80
C GLU A 12 -135.07 -59.24 2.79
N LEU A 13 -135.60 -58.05 2.50
CA LEU A 13 -134.94 -57.06 1.65
C LEU A 13 -133.68 -56.47 2.32
N LEU A 14 -133.74 -56.14 3.62
CA LEU A 14 -132.57 -55.73 4.40
C LEU A 14 -131.53 -56.85 4.48
N GLU A 15 -131.94 -58.10 4.62
CA GLU A 15 -131.05 -59.26 4.61
C GLU A 15 -130.39 -59.43 3.23
N GLN A 16 -131.12 -59.18 2.15
CA GLN A 16 -130.58 -59.11 0.78
C GLN A 16 -129.57 -57.96 0.62
N HIS A 17 -129.87 -56.77 1.13
CA HIS A 17 -128.97 -55.62 1.10
C HIS A 17 -127.71 -55.86 1.96
N LEU A 18 -127.86 -56.52 3.10
CA LEU A 18 -126.76 -56.89 3.98
C LEU A 18 -125.89 -57.98 3.34
N LYS A 19 -126.49 -58.96 2.65
CA LYS A 19 -125.78 -59.96 1.85
C LYS A 19 -125.02 -59.32 0.69
N LYS A 20 -125.65 -58.38 -0.02
CA LYS A 20 -125.00 -57.63 -1.12
C LYS A 20 -123.86 -56.73 -0.62
N THR A 21 -124.03 -56.09 0.53
CA THR A 21 -122.99 -55.27 1.18
C THR A 21 -121.85 -56.15 1.71
N SER A 22 -122.16 -57.31 2.27
CA SER A 22 -121.17 -58.33 2.68
C SER A 22 -120.39 -58.87 1.49
N ASP A 23 -121.04 -59.12 0.36
CA ASP A 23 -120.38 -59.57 -0.87
C ASP A 23 -119.49 -58.48 -1.50
N ILE A 24 -119.92 -57.22 -1.47
CA ILE A 24 -119.09 -56.08 -1.91
C ILE A 24 -117.90 -55.91 -0.96
N SER A 25 -118.11 -55.97 0.35
CA SER A 25 -117.05 -55.89 1.36
C SER A 25 -116.04 -57.03 1.17
N ARG A 26 -116.51 -58.26 0.91
CA ARG A 26 -115.67 -59.42 0.59
C ARG A 26 -114.88 -59.23 -0.70
N LYS A 27 -115.50 -58.67 -1.75
CA LYS A 27 -114.80 -58.31 -3.00
C LYS A 27 -113.75 -57.23 -2.77
N MET A 28 -114.05 -56.21 -1.96
CA MET A 28 -113.13 -55.12 -1.62
C MET A 28 -111.94 -55.63 -0.82
N THR A 29 -112.18 -56.48 0.19
CA THR A 29 -111.14 -57.19 0.96
C THR A 29 -110.30 -58.09 0.05
N GLY A 30 -110.92 -58.78 -0.91
CA GLY A 30 -110.21 -59.59 -1.90
C GLY A 30 -109.34 -58.77 -2.87
N ILE A 31 -109.80 -57.58 -3.29
CA ILE A 31 -109.01 -56.64 -4.12
C ILE A 31 -107.84 -56.08 -3.30
N LEU A 32 -108.08 -55.68 -2.06
CA LEU A 32 -107.04 -55.19 -1.15
C LEU A 32 -105.98 -56.27 -0.90
N ALA A 33 -106.38 -57.51 -0.60
CA ALA A 33 -105.44 -58.62 -0.44
C ALA A 33 -104.62 -58.89 -1.72
N LYS A 34 -105.21 -58.72 -2.91
CA LYS A 34 -104.49 -58.81 -4.18
C LYS A 34 -103.52 -57.65 -4.39
N PHE A 35 -103.89 -56.43 -4.04
CA PHE A 35 -102.97 -55.28 -4.08
C PHE A 35 -101.82 -55.44 -3.11
N ASP A 36 -102.09 -55.89 -1.89
CA ASP A 36 -101.09 -56.10 -0.85
C ASP A 36 -100.11 -57.22 -1.26
N SER A 37 -100.64 -58.33 -1.81
CA SER A 37 -99.85 -59.38 -2.44
C SER A 37 -98.95 -58.86 -3.57
N ARG A 38 -99.46 -57.98 -4.43
CA ARG A 38 -98.69 -57.39 -5.52
C ARG A 38 -97.64 -56.40 -5.01
N LEU A 39 -97.97 -55.61 -4.00
CA LEU A 39 -97.03 -54.69 -3.35
C LEU A 39 -95.88 -55.44 -2.68
N VAL A 40 -96.17 -56.51 -1.93
CA VAL A 40 -95.14 -57.36 -1.33
C VAL A 40 -94.26 -58.03 -2.39
N LYS A 41 -94.84 -58.49 -3.51
CA LYS A 41 -94.04 -59.02 -4.64
C LYS A 41 -93.20 -57.93 -5.31
N LEU A 42 -93.74 -56.73 -5.48
CA LEU A 42 -93.04 -55.60 -6.05
C LEU A 42 -91.89 -55.16 -5.14
N GLU A 43 -92.11 -55.07 -3.83
CA GLU A 43 -91.08 -54.77 -2.83
C GLU A 43 -89.95 -55.81 -2.86
N LYS A 44 -90.30 -57.10 -2.89
CA LYS A 44 -89.31 -58.19 -3.03
C LYS A 44 -88.51 -58.11 -4.34
N THR A 45 -89.06 -57.50 -5.39
CA THR A 45 -88.39 -57.34 -6.70
C THR A 45 -87.58 -56.05 -6.77
N ILE A 46 -88.08 -54.95 -6.21
CA ILE A 46 -87.45 -53.62 -6.26
C ILE A 46 -86.34 -53.49 -5.21
N ARG A 47 -86.48 -54.07 -4.01
CA ARG A 47 -85.47 -53.97 -2.96
C ARG A 47 -84.08 -54.46 -3.38
N PRO A 48 -83.90 -55.64 -4.01
CA PRO A 48 -82.60 -56.06 -4.51
C PRO A 48 -82.11 -55.18 -5.67
N LEU A 49 -83.01 -54.67 -6.52
CA LEU A 49 -82.65 -53.75 -7.60
C LEU A 49 -82.11 -52.42 -7.03
N HIS A 50 -82.78 -51.83 -6.05
CA HIS A 50 -82.33 -50.59 -5.40
C HIS A 50 -81.00 -50.78 -4.66
N SER A 51 -80.80 -51.93 -4.00
CA SER A 51 -79.53 -52.29 -3.35
C SER A 51 -78.38 -52.46 -4.36
N ALA A 52 -78.65 -53.13 -5.49
CA ALA A 52 -77.69 -53.29 -6.58
C ALA A 52 -77.36 -51.95 -7.23
N THR A 53 -78.37 -51.11 -7.51
CA THR A 53 -78.18 -49.75 -8.04
C THR A 53 -77.36 -48.89 -7.06
N GLN A 54 -77.64 -48.93 -5.77
CA GLN A 54 -76.86 -48.19 -4.77
C GLN A 54 -75.40 -48.66 -4.71
N SER A 55 -75.16 -49.96 -4.82
CA SER A 55 -73.81 -50.54 -4.87
C SER A 55 -73.07 -50.15 -6.13
N LEU A 56 -73.75 -50.14 -7.29
CA LEU A 56 -73.22 -49.66 -8.56
C LEU A 56 -72.92 -48.16 -8.53
N THR A 57 -73.79 -47.34 -7.94
CA THR A 57 -73.54 -45.90 -7.77
C THR A 57 -72.32 -45.66 -6.87
N ARG A 58 -72.19 -46.41 -5.76
CA ARG A 58 -70.99 -46.34 -4.91
C ARG A 58 -69.73 -46.74 -5.67
N LEU A 59 -69.80 -47.82 -6.46
CA LEU A 59 -68.68 -48.26 -7.29
C LEU A 59 -68.30 -47.20 -8.32
N ALA A 60 -69.28 -46.64 -9.04
CA ALA A 60 -69.07 -45.58 -10.01
C ALA A 60 -68.41 -44.35 -9.36
N THR A 61 -68.94 -43.88 -8.22
CA THR A 61 -68.31 -42.76 -7.49
C THR A 61 -66.91 -43.06 -6.98
N ASN A 62 -66.61 -44.31 -6.62
CA ASN A 62 -65.26 -44.70 -6.21
C ASN A 62 -64.30 -44.76 -7.42
N ILE A 63 -64.78 -45.24 -8.57
CA ILE A 63 -64.04 -45.24 -9.83
C ILE A 63 -63.75 -43.80 -10.26
N ASP A 64 -64.73 -42.91 -10.23
CA ASP A 64 -64.56 -41.51 -10.61
C ASP A 64 -63.52 -40.81 -9.72
N ARG A 65 -63.60 -40.99 -8.39
CA ARG A 65 -62.59 -40.45 -7.45
C ARG A 65 -61.20 -41.02 -7.68
N THR A 66 -61.12 -42.31 -8.03
CA THR A 66 -59.84 -42.95 -8.31
C THR A 66 -59.26 -42.46 -9.64
N MET A 67 -60.10 -42.25 -10.66
CA MET A 67 -59.71 -41.65 -11.93
C MET A 67 -59.23 -40.20 -11.75
N GLU A 68 -59.92 -39.39 -10.94
CA GLU A 68 -59.49 -38.04 -10.59
C GLU A 68 -58.12 -38.05 -9.88
N SER A 69 -57.93 -38.95 -8.91
CA SER A 69 -56.65 -39.11 -8.22
C SER A 69 -55.53 -39.58 -9.15
N ILE A 70 -55.80 -40.51 -10.08
CA ILE A 70 -54.83 -40.97 -11.08
C ILE A 70 -54.48 -39.83 -12.05
N ASN A 71 -55.46 -39.05 -12.50
CA ASN A 71 -55.22 -37.91 -13.38
C ASN A 71 -54.40 -36.82 -12.69
N ALA A 72 -54.65 -36.54 -11.41
CA ALA A 72 -53.83 -35.61 -10.62
C ALA A 72 -52.37 -36.10 -10.52
N MET A 73 -52.16 -37.39 -10.22
CA MET A 73 -50.83 -37.99 -10.17
C MET A 73 -50.13 -38.01 -11.54
N ALA A 74 -50.87 -38.18 -12.63
CA ALA A 74 -50.32 -38.16 -13.99
C ALA A 74 -49.89 -36.76 -14.42
N SER A 75 -50.70 -35.73 -14.09
CA SER A 75 -50.36 -34.33 -14.31
C SER A 75 -49.09 -33.94 -13.56
N GLU A 76 -49.01 -34.28 -12.26
CA GLU A 76 -47.84 -34.00 -11.43
C GLU A 76 -46.56 -34.64 -11.98
N LYS A 77 -46.65 -35.87 -12.51
CA LYS A 77 -45.51 -36.53 -13.18
C LYS A 77 -45.09 -35.82 -14.46
N GLN A 78 -46.04 -35.35 -15.25
CA GLN A 78 -45.73 -34.64 -16.49
C GLN A 78 -45.00 -33.32 -16.22
N ASP A 79 -45.39 -32.61 -15.15
CA ASP A 79 -44.73 -31.38 -14.73
C ASP A 79 -43.29 -31.63 -14.23
N VAL A 80 -43.07 -32.68 -13.43
CA VAL A 80 -41.71 -33.06 -12.98
C VAL A 80 -40.81 -33.48 -14.15
N VAL A 81 -41.33 -34.20 -15.15
CA VAL A 81 -40.54 -34.59 -16.34
C VAL A 81 -40.19 -33.38 -17.20
N ALA A 82 -41.07 -32.38 -17.29
CA ALA A 82 -40.77 -31.13 -17.97
C ALA A 82 -39.64 -30.36 -17.25
N GLU A 83 -39.70 -30.28 -15.92
CA GLU A 83 -38.68 -29.68 -15.07
C GLU A 83 -37.34 -30.43 -15.15
N GLU A 84 -37.36 -31.76 -15.10
CA GLU A 84 -36.17 -32.62 -15.25
C GLU A 84 -35.45 -32.35 -16.57
N ASN A 85 -36.19 -32.32 -17.69
CA ASN A 85 -35.62 -32.05 -19.00
C ASN A 85 -34.97 -30.66 -19.08
N LEU A 86 -35.53 -29.67 -18.38
CA LEU A 86 -34.95 -28.33 -18.28
C LEU A 86 -33.65 -28.34 -17.47
N VAL A 87 -33.64 -29.01 -16.32
CA VAL A 87 -32.45 -29.16 -15.46
C VAL A 87 -31.32 -29.88 -16.20
N LEU A 88 -31.62 -30.95 -16.94
CA LEU A 88 -30.64 -31.71 -17.70
C LEU A 88 -30.02 -30.91 -18.86
N LYS A 89 -30.76 -29.99 -19.48
CA LYS A 89 -30.23 -29.07 -20.52
C LYS A 89 -29.31 -28.00 -19.94
N GLY A 90 -29.52 -27.62 -18.69
CA GLY A 90 -28.74 -26.59 -18.00
C GLY A 90 -29.17 -25.16 -18.31
N PRO A 91 -28.68 -24.18 -17.54
CA PRO A 91 -29.09 -22.79 -17.64
C PRO A 91 -28.60 -22.15 -18.95
N LYS A 92 -29.51 -21.55 -19.72
CA LYS A 92 -29.17 -20.78 -20.93
C LYS A 92 -29.02 -19.29 -20.62
N ALA A 93 -28.18 -18.61 -21.40
CA ALA A 93 -28.02 -17.15 -21.32
C ALA A 93 -29.37 -16.46 -21.67
N GLY A 94 -29.92 -15.70 -20.72
CA GLY A 94 -31.21 -14.98 -20.87
C GLY A 94 -32.43 -15.68 -20.26
N GLU A 95 -32.38 -17.00 -20.04
CA GLU A 95 -33.48 -17.80 -19.48
C GLU A 95 -33.17 -18.32 -18.07
N LEU A 96 -32.26 -17.68 -17.35
CA LEU A 96 -31.84 -18.11 -16.01
C LEU A 96 -33.02 -18.18 -15.04
N HIS A 97 -33.94 -17.20 -15.09
CA HIS A 97 -35.11 -17.15 -14.22
C HIS A 97 -35.98 -18.40 -14.35
N ILE A 98 -36.25 -18.86 -15.58
CA ILE A 98 -37.03 -20.09 -15.86
C ILE A 98 -36.36 -21.32 -15.23
N TYR A 99 -35.03 -21.37 -15.33
CA TYR A 99 -34.24 -22.47 -14.76
C TYR A 99 -34.26 -22.46 -13.23
N VAL A 100 -34.15 -21.27 -12.61
CA VAL A 100 -34.23 -21.10 -11.15
C VAL A 100 -35.62 -21.45 -10.64
N ASP A 101 -36.67 -20.98 -11.31
CA ASP A 101 -38.07 -21.28 -10.96
C ASP A 101 -38.34 -22.79 -10.99
N ALA A 102 -37.80 -23.51 -11.97
CA ALA A 102 -37.91 -24.97 -12.03
C ALA A 102 -37.20 -25.67 -10.86
N LEU A 103 -36.03 -25.18 -10.44
CA LEU A 103 -35.34 -25.71 -9.26
C LEU A 103 -36.08 -25.41 -7.96
N GLU A 104 -36.68 -24.22 -7.84
CA GLU A 104 -37.50 -23.84 -6.68
C GLU A 104 -38.76 -24.71 -6.59
N LYS A 105 -39.42 -25.01 -7.71
CA LYS A 105 -40.56 -25.93 -7.77
C LYS A 105 -40.17 -27.37 -7.38
N LEU A 106 -39.07 -27.89 -7.92
CA LEU A 106 -38.54 -29.19 -7.52
C LEU A 106 -38.21 -29.25 -6.02
N ASN A 107 -37.62 -28.19 -5.46
CA ASN A 107 -37.32 -28.11 -4.03
C ASN A 107 -38.59 -28.03 -3.17
N ALA A 108 -39.61 -27.29 -3.61
CA ALA A 108 -40.91 -27.23 -2.94
C ALA A 108 -41.58 -28.62 -2.93
N ASN A 109 -41.58 -29.34 -4.05
CA ASN A 109 -42.14 -30.69 -4.14
C ASN A 109 -41.46 -31.68 -3.18
N ILE A 110 -40.13 -31.59 -3.02
CA ILE A 110 -39.38 -32.40 -2.03
C ILE A 110 -39.82 -32.08 -0.59
N ALA A 111 -40.06 -30.81 -0.27
CA ALA A 111 -40.51 -30.40 1.06
C ALA A 111 -41.91 -30.93 1.41
N PHE A 112 -42.84 -30.91 0.45
CA PHE A 112 -44.22 -31.39 0.64
C PHE A 112 -44.33 -32.93 0.69
N GLN A 113 -43.42 -33.67 0.06
CA GLN A 113 -43.44 -35.15 -0.04
C GLN A 113 -42.37 -35.83 0.82
N THR A 114 -42.22 -35.38 2.07
CA THR A 114 -41.24 -35.92 3.02
C THR A 114 -41.54 -37.40 3.33
N GLY A 115 -40.85 -38.32 2.63
CA GLY A 115 -40.96 -39.77 2.82
C GLY A 115 -41.20 -40.59 1.54
N ASP A 116 -41.47 -39.96 0.39
CA ASP A 116 -41.62 -40.67 -0.89
C ASP A 116 -40.23 -41.10 -1.43
N PRO A 117 -40.04 -42.36 -1.90
CA PRO A 117 -38.86 -42.76 -2.68
C PRO A 117 -38.48 -41.79 -3.81
N ARG A 118 -39.45 -41.08 -4.39
CA ARG A 118 -39.26 -40.06 -5.45
C ARG A 118 -38.54 -38.80 -4.96
N ALA A 119 -38.66 -38.45 -3.69
CA ALA A 119 -37.98 -37.29 -3.12
C ALA A 119 -36.45 -37.40 -3.25
N ARG A 120 -35.91 -38.64 -3.26
CA ARG A 120 -34.47 -38.89 -3.45
C ARG A 120 -34.02 -38.66 -4.90
N GLU A 121 -34.87 -38.99 -5.86
CA GLU A 121 -34.62 -38.74 -7.29
C GLU A 121 -34.70 -37.25 -7.61
N MET A 122 -35.74 -36.57 -7.13
CA MET A 122 -35.87 -35.11 -7.21
C MET A 122 -34.69 -34.40 -6.54
N ALA A 123 -34.23 -34.87 -5.37
CA ALA A 123 -33.06 -34.30 -4.69
C ALA A 123 -31.76 -34.44 -5.53
N ARG A 124 -31.59 -35.54 -6.27
CA ARG A 124 -30.45 -35.72 -7.20
C ARG A 124 -30.56 -34.80 -8.41
N LEU A 125 -31.77 -34.53 -8.89
CA LEU A 125 -32.00 -33.54 -9.95
C LEU A 125 -31.65 -32.13 -9.46
N VAL A 126 -32.09 -31.74 -8.26
CA VAL A 126 -31.72 -30.45 -7.64
C VAL A 126 -30.20 -30.36 -7.43
N GLU A 127 -29.54 -31.43 -7.00
CA GLU A 127 -28.07 -31.49 -6.90
C GLU A 127 -27.40 -31.27 -8.25
N THR A 128 -27.88 -31.93 -9.31
CA THR A 128 -27.38 -31.75 -10.68
C THR A 128 -27.62 -30.32 -11.17
N GLY A 129 -28.76 -29.75 -10.82
CA GLY A 129 -29.12 -28.37 -11.15
C GLY A 129 -28.19 -27.35 -10.50
N ALA A 130 -27.91 -27.52 -9.21
CA ALA A 130 -26.95 -26.71 -8.45
C ALA A 130 -25.52 -26.85 -9.00
N LYS A 131 -25.10 -28.06 -9.39
CA LYS A 131 -23.81 -28.29 -10.08
C LYS A 131 -23.69 -27.50 -11.37
N LYS A 132 -24.73 -27.49 -12.21
CA LYS A 132 -24.74 -26.72 -13.46
C LYS A 132 -24.74 -25.20 -13.21
N LEU A 133 -25.41 -24.72 -12.17
CA LEU A 133 -25.32 -23.31 -11.76
C LEU A 133 -23.91 -22.95 -11.27
N CYS A 134 -23.26 -23.82 -10.49
CA CYS A 134 -21.88 -23.64 -10.06
C CYS A 134 -20.92 -23.64 -11.26
N GLN A 135 -21.12 -24.51 -12.25
CA GLN A 135 -20.35 -24.49 -13.50
C GLN A 135 -20.53 -23.19 -14.28
N LEU A 136 -21.76 -22.67 -14.37
CA LEU A 136 -22.03 -21.37 -14.99
C LEU A 136 -21.36 -20.23 -14.23
N TYR A 137 -21.43 -20.24 -12.89
CA TYR A 137 -20.74 -19.29 -12.03
C TYR A 137 -19.22 -19.30 -12.30
N THR A 138 -18.58 -20.47 -12.23
CA THR A 138 -17.15 -20.61 -12.49
C THR A 138 -16.78 -20.16 -13.91
N LYS A 139 -17.63 -20.43 -14.90
CA LYS A 139 -17.43 -19.95 -16.27
C LYS A 139 -17.48 -18.43 -16.38
N LEU A 140 -18.46 -17.77 -15.76
CA LEU A 140 -18.57 -16.30 -15.77
C LEU A 140 -17.40 -15.64 -15.03
N VAL A 141 -16.93 -16.26 -13.94
CA VAL A 141 -15.73 -15.83 -13.21
C VAL A 141 -14.47 -16.02 -14.07
N ALA A 142 -14.40 -17.08 -14.88
CA ALA A 142 -13.33 -17.28 -15.86
C ALA A 142 -13.32 -16.20 -16.94
N GLU A 143 -14.50 -15.84 -17.46
CA GLU A 143 -14.67 -14.74 -18.41
C GLU A 143 -14.24 -13.40 -17.80
N ALA A 144 -14.57 -13.15 -16.52
CA ALA A 144 -14.10 -11.97 -15.80
C ALA A 144 -12.57 -11.92 -15.63
N ASN A 145 -11.94 -13.08 -15.41
CA ASN A 145 -10.48 -13.20 -15.26
C ASN A 145 -9.72 -13.13 -16.59
N ALA A 146 -10.42 -13.29 -17.72
CA ALA A 146 -9.81 -13.17 -19.05
C ALA A 146 -9.47 -11.70 -19.39
N TYR A 147 -10.08 -10.73 -18.69
CA TYR A 147 -9.76 -9.33 -18.86
C TYR A 147 -8.29 -9.03 -18.46
N PRO A 148 -7.55 -8.22 -19.24
CA PRO A 148 -6.15 -7.91 -18.95
C PRO A 148 -5.96 -7.38 -17.53
N ALA A 149 -4.88 -7.82 -16.88
CA ALA A 149 -4.52 -7.34 -15.57
C ALA A 149 -4.22 -5.84 -15.61
N ILE A 150 -4.77 -5.09 -14.65
CA ILE A 150 -4.69 -3.63 -14.58
C ILE A 150 -3.63 -3.25 -13.55
N ASP A 151 -2.79 -2.24 -13.84
CA ASP A 151 -1.86 -1.69 -12.85
C ASP A 151 -2.65 -0.83 -11.83
N PRO A 152 -2.75 -1.25 -10.54
CA PRO A 152 -3.55 -0.55 -9.54
C PRO A 152 -3.02 0.83 -9.19
N THR A 153 -1.73 1.09 -9.44
CA THR A 153 -1.08 2.37 -9.09
C THR A 153 -1.68 3.56 -9.87
N ASN A 154 -2.22 3.31 -11.06
CA ASN A 154 -2.88 4.33 -11.88
C ASN A 154 -4.21 4.84 -11.26
N TYR A 155 -4.76 4.14 -10.28
CA TYR A 155 -6.07 4.43 -9.69
C TYR A 155 -5.99 4.99 -8.27
N LEU A 156 -4.79 5.32 -7.78
CA LEU A 156 -4.61 5.83 -6.41
C LEU A 156 -5.41 7.12 -6.13
N ASN A 157 -5.58 7.98 -7.14
CA ASN A 157 -6.36 9.22 -7.03
C ASN A 157 -7.87 9.03 -7.24
N ALA A 158 -8.28 7.85 -7.71
CA ALA A 158 -9.67 7.50 -8.02
C ALA A 158 -9.97 6.09 -7.50
N SER A 159 -9.86 5.94 -6.17
CA SER A 159 -9.94 4.64 -5.49
C SER A 159 -11.23 3.86 -5.78
N ASP A 160 -12.34 4.56 -5.95
CA ASP A 160 -13.65 3.95 -6.22
C ASP A 160 -13.85 3.56 -7.69
N ALA A 161 -12.95 3.96 -8.58
CA ALA A 161 -13.05 3.73 -10.02
C ALA A 161 -12.29 2.49 -10.50
N LEU A 162 -11.59 1.75 -9.61
CA LEU A 162 -10.81 0.57 -10.00
C LEU A 162 -11.76 -0.59 -10.39
N PRO A 163 -11.83 -0.98 -11.67
CA PRO A 163 -12.73 -2.05 -12.09
C PRO A 163 -12.06 -3.41 -11.91
N THR A 164 -12.47 -4.15 -10.89
CA THR A 164 -12.01 -5.53 -10.63
C THR A 164 -12.65 -6.55 -11.56
N ILE A 165 -13.95 -6.37 -11.83
CA ILE A 165 -14.79 -7.13 -12.76
C ILE A 165 -15.63 -6.12 -13.53
N ASP A 166 -15.81 -6.35 -14.83
CA ASP A 166 -16.64 -5.50 -15.71
C ASP A 166 -18.12 -5.56 -15.31
N GLU A 167 -18.82 -4.42 -15.36
CA GLU A 167 -20.22 -4.29 -14.95
C GLU A 167 -21.13 -5.18 -15.81
N ALA A 168 -20.83 -5.34 -17.10
CA ALA A 168 -21.57 -6.23 -17.99
C ALA A 168 -21.50 -7.71 -17.58
N ILE A 169 -20.42 -8.12 -16.90
CA ILE A 169 -20.30 -9.47 -16.33
C ILE A 169 -21.00 -9.54 -14.98
N PHE A 170 -20.96 -8.49 -14.17
CA PHE A 170 -21.73 -8.41 -12.92
C PHE A 170 -23.23 -8.59 -13.16
N GLU A 171 -23.80 -7.96 -14.19
CA GLU A 171 -25.21 -8.12 -14.57
C GLU A 171 -25.61 -9.59 -14.81
N LYS A 172 -24.66 -10.42 -15.28
CA LYS A 172 -24.86 -11.85 -15.51
C LYS A 172 -24.54 -12.70 -14.29
N LEU A 173 -23.52 -12.31 -13.53
CA LEU A 173 -22.99 -13.08 -12.39
C LEU A 173 -23.88 -12.95 -11.15
N VAL A 174 -24.37 -11.75 -10.84
CA VAL A 174 -25.17 -11.48 -9.63
C VAL A 174 -26.44 -12.35 -9.57
N PRO A 175 -27.25 -12.48 -10.64
CA PRO A 175 -28.42 -13.37 -10.62
C PRO A 175 -28.07 -14.85 -10.36
N VAL A 176 -26.92 -15.32 -10.86
CA VAL A 176 -26.45 -16.69 -10.62
C VAL A 176 -26.03 -16.88 -9.16
N VAL A 177 -25.33 -15.89 -8.59
CA VAL A 177 -24.94 -15.88 -7.17
C VAL A 177 -26.17 -15.88 -6.27
N ASP A 178 -27.18 -15.06 -6.58
CA ASP A 178 -28.42 -14.99 -5.80
C ASP A 178 -29.21 -16.30 -5.89
N ALA A 179 -29.24 -16.95 -7.06
CA ALA A 179 -29.82 -18.28 -7.20
C ALA A 179 -29.08 -19.33 -6.36
N LEU A 180 -27.74 -19.32 -6.38
CA LEU A 180 -26.93 -20.25 -5.59
C LEU A 180 -27.05 -20.02 -4.08
N ARG A 181 -27.22 -18.77 -3.63
CA ARG A 181 -27.48 -18.43 -2.22
C ARG A 181 -28.81 -18.98 -1.71
N LYS A 182 -29.82 -19.09 -2.57
CA LYS A 182 -31.14 -19.66 -2.24
C LYS A 182 -31.18 -21.19 -2.27
N SER A 183 -30.12 -21.84 -2.77
CA SER A 183 -30.08 -23.30 -2.90
C SER A 183 -30.16 -24.03 -1.55
N PRO A 184 -30.70 -25.28 -1.52
CA PRO A 184 -30.92 -26.00 -0.28
C PRO A 184 -29.59 -26.49 0.31
N THR A 185 -29.19 -25.86 1.40
CA THR A 185 -28.01 -26.19 2.21
C THR A 185 -28.44 -26.84 3.54
N PRO A 186 -27.56 -27.56 4.26
CA PRO A 186 -27.92 -28.21 5.52
C PRO A 186 -28.45 -27.26 6.60
N THR A 187 -28.10 -25.98 6.55
CA THR A 187 -28.59 -24.93 7.45
C THR A 187 -29.99 -24.43 7.09
N THR A 188 -30.35 -24.43 5.81
CA THR A 188 -31.64 -23.94 5.32
C THR A 188 -32.68 -25.06 5.20
N HIS A 189 -32.25 -26.26 4.81
CA HIS A 189 -33.11 -27.43 4.58
C HIS A 189 -32.49 -28.71 5.20
N PRO A 190 -32.56 -28.88 6.53
CA PRO A 190 -31.94 -30.02 7.23
C PRO A 190 -32.48 -31.39 6.81
N SER A 191 -33.73 -31.45 6.35
CA SER A 191 -34.42 -32.67 5.91
C SER A 191 -34.18 -33.02 4.43
N HIS A 192 -33.51 -32.16 3.66
CA HIS A 192 -33.30 -32.39 2.22
C HIS A 192 -32.19 -33.45 1.99
N PRO A 193 -32.48 -34.58 1.31
CA PRO A 193 -31.54 -35.70 1.18
C PRO A 193 -30.20 -35.36 0.48
N GLY A 194 -30.19 -34.33 -0.38
CA GLY A 194 -29.01 -33.89 -1.16
C GLY A 194 -28.31 -32.62 -0.65
N SER A 195 -28.72 -32.06 0.50
CA SER A 195 -28.23 -30.74 0.95
C SER A 195 -26.73 -30.70 1.23
N SER A 196 -26.15 -31.78 1.74
CA SER A 196 -24.71 -31.90 2.01
C SER A 196 -23.87 -31.90 0.72
N ALA A 197 -24.34 -32.62 -0.31
CA ALA A 197 -23.67 -32.66 -1.61
C ALA A 197 -23.72 -31.30 -2.32
N ILE A 198 -24.87 -30.61 -2.23
CA ILE A 198 -25.03 -29.25 -2.79
C ILE A 198 -24.09 -28.26 -2.10
N LEU A 199 -23.99 -28.30 -0.77
CA LEU A 199 -23.06 -27.46 -0.02
C LEU A 199 -21.60 -27.69 -0.44
N ALA A 200 -21.18 -28.95 -0.61
CA ALA A 200 -19.82 -29.28 -1.02
C ALA A 200 -19.46 -28.68 -2.39
N VAL A 201 -20.38 -28.75 -3.36
CA VAL A 201 -20.19 -28.17 -4.70
C VAL A 201 -20.11 -26.64 -4.64
N ILE A 202 -20.92 -26.01 -3.79
CA ILE A 202 -20.89 -24.55 -3.60
C ILE A 202 -19.58 -24.10 -2.95
N GLN A 203 -19.09 -24.85 -1.95
CA GLN A 203 -17.79 -24.61 -1.33
C GLN A 203 -16.68 -24.70 -2.37
N GLU A 204 -16.68 -25.73 -3.21
CA GLU A 204 -15.71 -25.89 -4.30
C GLU A 204 -15.77 -24.72 -5.29
N ALA A 205 -16.97 -24.27 -5.67
CA ALA A 205 -17.14 -23.13 -6.56
C ALA A 205 -16.59 -21.82 -5.96
N GLN A 206 -16.80 -21.58 -4.66
CA GLN A 206 -16.29 -20.40 -3.96
C GLN A 206 -14.76 -20.44 -3.81
N VAL A 207 -14.18 -21.61 -3.51
CA VAL A 207 -12.72 -21.79 -3.51
C VAL A 207 -12.16 -21.54 -4.91
N GLY A 208 -12.80 -22.07 -5.95
CA GLY A 208 -12.42 -21.82 -7.34
C GLY A 208 -12.45 -20.33 -7.70
N TYR A 209 -13.47 -19.58 -7.24
CA TYR A 209 -13.49 -18.12 -7.40
C TYR A 209 -12.27 -17.46 -6.76
N ALA A 210 -12.01 -17.77 -5.49
CA ALA A 210 -10.89 -17.18 -4.76
C ALA A 210 -9.55 -17.48 -5.44
N ASP A 211 -9.35 -18.70 -5.91
CA ASP A 211 -8.13 -19.10 -6.64
C ASP A 211 -7.98 -18.33 -7.95
N MET A 212 -9.03 -18.21 -8.76
CA MET A 212 -8.98 -17.49 -10.03
C MET A 212 -8.69 -16.00 -9.83
N ARG A 213 -9.34 -15.38 -8.85
CA ARG A 213 -9.11 -13.96 -8.50
C ARG A 213 -7.74 -13.73 -7.90
N SER A 214 -7.22 -14.65 -7.07
CA SER A 214 -5.86 -14.58 -6.54
C SER A 214 -4.80 -14.51 -7.65
N GLN A 215 -4.98 -15.28 -8.72
CA GLN A 215 -4.09 -15.29 -9.87
C GLN A 215 -4.18 -14.00 -10.68
N TRP A 216 -5.38 -13.44 -10.82
CA TRP A 216 -5.58 -12.13 -11.46
C TRP A 216 -4.87 -11.03 -10.67
N CYS A 217 -5.14 -10.94 -9.37
CA CYS A 217 -4.53 -9.95 -8.49
C CYS A 217 -2.99 -10.04 -8.52
N LYS A 218 -2.44 -11.25 -8.55
CA LYS A 218 -1.00 -11.47 -8.71
C LYS A 218 -0.47 -10.84 -10.01
N LYS A 219 -1.12 -11.09 -11.15
CA LYS A 219 -0.71 -10.53 -12.45
C LYS A 219 -0.75 -9.00 -12.46
N SER A 220 -1.74 -8.41 -11.80
CA SER A 220 -1.93 -6.96 -11.70
C SER A 220 -0.77 -6.26 -10.97
N VAL A 221 -0.19 -6.89 -9.95
CA VAL A 221 0.91 -6.29 -9.17
C VAL A 221 2.32 -6.69 -9.65
N ASP A 222 2.47 -7.81 -10.36
CA ASP A 222 3.77 -8.37 -10.75
C ASP A 222 4.54 -7.48 -11.73
N SER A 223 3.84 -6.78 -12.63
CA SER A 223 4.48 -5.88 -13.60
C SER A 223 5.08 -4.63 -12.94
N GLY A 224 4.35 -4.03 -12.00
CA GLY A 224 4.79 -2.86 -11.24
C GLY A 224 6.02 -3.19 -10.40
N ILE A 225 6.01 -4.31 -9.67
CA ILE A 225 7.13 -4.66 -8.78
C ILE A 225 8.40 -5.01 -9.53
N ARG A 226 8.31 -5.68 -10.69
CA ARG A 226 9.47 -5.94 -11.55
C ARG A 226 10.14 -4.64 -12.00
N ARG A 227 9.34 -3.60 -12.29
CA ARG A 227 9.83 -2.28 -12.69
C ARG A 227 10.63 -1.63 -11.56
N VAL A 228 10.09 -1.65 -10.35
CA VAL A 228 10.74 -1.10 -9.13
C VAL A 228 12.03 -1.84 -8.81
N LEU A 229 12.02 -3.18 -8.85
CA LEU A 229 13.22 -3.98 -8.58
C LEU A 229 14.31 -3.76 -9.64
N ALA A 230 13.94 -3.65 -10.92
CA ALA A 230 14.90 -3.32 -11.98
C ALA A 230 15.52 -1.93 -11.78
N ALA A 231 14.73 -0.93 -11.40
CA ALA A 231 15.21 0.42 -11.09
C ALA A 231 16.14 0.44 -9.85
N ALA A 232 15.88 -0.41 -8.86
CA ALA A 232 16.76 -0.59 -7.70
C ALA A 232 18.12 -1.18 -8.07
N ASP A 233 18.17 -2.10 -9.03
CA ASP A 233 19.40 -2.74 -9.49
C ASP A 233 20.24 -1.82 -10.40
N THR A 234 19.61 -1.02 -11.28
CA THR A 234 20.31 -0.06 -12.14
C THR A 234 20.94 1.10 -11.39
N GLY A 235 20.45 1.39 -10.17
CA GLY A 235 20.99 2.45 -9.32
C GLY A 235 20.62 3.87 -9.75
N THR A 236 19.63 4.00 -10.62
CA THR A 236 18.87 5.24 -10.84
C THR A 236 18.26 5.73 -9.53
N ASP A 237 18.05 7.06 -9.42
CA ASP A 237 17.54 7.79 -8.25
C ASP A 237 16.97 6.92 -7.12
N ARG A 238 17.78 6.75 -6.07
CA ARG A 238 17.51 5.86 -4.94
C ARG A 238 16.27 6.26 -4.15
N ILE A 239 15.97 7.56 -4.09
CA ILE A 239 14.80 8.09 -3.37
C ILE A 239 13.54 7.80 -4.17
N ALA A 240 13.57 8.06 -5.48
CA ALA A 240 12.45 7.74 -6.37
C ALA A 240 12.06 6.26 -6.29
N VAL A 241 13.02 5.34 -6.32
CA VAL A 241 12.76 3.89 -6.17
C VAL A 241 12.03 3.56 -4.86
N GLY A 242 12.41 4.22 -3.75
CA GLY A 242 11.76 4.00 -2.47
C GLY A 242 10.32 4.50 -2.44
N HIS A 243 10.04 5.65 -3.07
CA HIS A 243 8.68 6.16 -3.23
C HIS A 243 7.83 5.30 -4.18
N GLU A 244 8.39 4.88 -5.32
CA GLU A 244 7.71 3.98 -6.26
C GLU A 244 7.33 2.65 -5.61
N PHE A 245 8.19 2.09 -4.76
CA PHE A 245 7.85 0.91 -3.96
C PHE A 245 6.68 1.19 -3.02
N GLY A 246 6.67 2.35 -2.34
CA GLY A 246 5.56 2.81 -1.53
C GLY A 246 4.24 2.93 -2.30
N THR A 247 4.28 3.59 -3.47
CA THR A 247 3.15 3.73 -4.39
C THR A 247 2.63 2.36 -4.84
N TRP A 248 3.53 1.42 -5.13
CA TRP A 248 3.17 0.05 -5.46
C TRP A 248 2.47 -0.67 -4.30
N VAL A 249 2.95 -0.53 -3.05
CA VAL A 249 2.29 -1.10 -1.86
C VAL A 249 0.90 -0.49 -1.67
N SER A 250 0.75 0.82 -1.82
CA SER A 250 -0.57 1.49 -1.78
C SER A 250 -1.51 0.95 -2.86
N GLY A 251 -1.01 0.77 -4.08
CA GLY A 251 -1.78 0.18 -5.18
C GLY A 251 -2.20 -1.28 -4.89
N MET A 252 -1.30 -2.07 -4.31
CA MET A 252 -1.60 -3.44 -3.88
C MET A 252 -2.72 -3.48 -2.84
N LEU A 253 -2.73 -2.56 -1.87
CA LEU A 253 -3.79 -2.48 -0.87
C LEU A 253 -5.10 -1.95 -1.43
N LEU A 254 -5.04 -0.98 -2.34
CA LEU A 254 -6.23 -0.51 -3.07
C LEU A 254 -6.89 -1.66 -3.83
N LEU A 255 -6.11 -2.46 -4.53
CA LEU A 255 -6.57 -3.67 -5.22
C LEU A 255 -7.21 -4.66 -4.24
N ALA A 256 -6.60 -4.88 -3.08
CA ALA A 256 -7.15 -5.77 -2.06
C ALA A 256 -8.48 -5.24 -1.48
N ASP A 257 -8.62 -3.93 -1.27
CA ASP A 257 -9.87 -3.31 -0.81
C ASP A 257 -11.00 -3.45 -1.85
N ALA A 258 -10.70 -3.15 -3.12
CA ALA A 258 -11.66 -3.30 -4.21
C ALA A 258 -12.08 -4.76 -4.41
N GLU A 259 -11.15 -5.70 -4.27
CA GLU A 259 -11.44 -7.13 -4.38
C GLU A 259 -12.26 -7.64 -3.19
N TYR A 260 -12.06 -7.08 -1.99
CA TYR A 260 -12.91 -7.40 -0.83
C TYR A 260 -14.37 -6.97 -1.07
N LYS A 261 -14.59 -5.75 -1.58
CA LYS A 261 -15.93 -5.27 -1.97
C LYS A 261 -16.55 -6.17 -3.05
N THR A 262 -15.74 -6.62 -4.00
CA THR A 262 -16.16 -7.52 -5.09
C THR A 262 -16.53 -8.90 -4.58
N LEU A 263 -15.72 -9.46 -3.67
CA LEU A 263 -15.98 -10.73 -3.00
C LEU A 263 -17.28 -10.67 -2.20
N GLN A 264 -17.57 -9.59 -1.50
CA GLN A 264 -18.85 -9.45 -0.77
C GLN A 264 -20.06 -9.52 -1.71
N ARG A 265 -19.95 -8.98 -2.93
CA ARG A 265 -21.01 -9.07 -3.95
C ARG A 265 -21.11 -10.49 -4.55
N CYS A 266 -19.98 -11.12 -4.85
CA CYS A 266 -19.93 -12.39 -5.60
C CYS A 266 -19.93 -13.67 -4.74
N ALA A 267 -19.67 -13.57 -3.43
CA ALA A 267 -19.58 -14.73 -2.56
C ALA A 267 -20.90 -15.48 -2.47
N ILE A 268 -20.85 -16.79 -2.71
CA ILE A 268 -22.02 -17.67 -2.60
C ILE A 268 -22.32 -17.92 -1.12
N LEU A 269 -21.32 -18.27 -0.32
CA LEU A 269 -21.42 -18.42 1.13
C LEU A 269 -21.06 -17.10 1.81
N THR A 270 -22.07 -16.48 2.42
CA THR A 270 -21.98 -15.16 3.08
C THR A 270 -21.54 -15.23 4.55
N GLY A 271 -21.16 -16.43 5.02
CA GLY A 271 -20.61 -16.61 6.37
C GLY A 271 -19.37 -15.77 6.58
N ARG A 272 -19.23 -15.16 7.78
CA ARG A 272 -18.08 -14.30 8.09
C ARG A 272 -16.75 -15.05 7.93
N ASP A 273 -16.69 -16.29 8.42
CA ASP A 273 -15.47 -17.09 8.36
C ASP A 273 -15.17 -17.58 6.94
N THR A 274 -16.19 -17.94 6.14
CA THR A 274 -16.00 -18.36 4.74
C THR A 274 -15.55 -17.22 3.84
N ILE A 275 -16.05 -15.99 4.06
CA ILE A 275 -15.57 -14.79 3.36
C ILE A 275 -14.11 -14.51 3.73
N LYS A 276 -13.78 -14.61 5.02
CA LYS A 276 -12.43 -14.40 5.53
C LYS A 276 -11.44 -15.39 4.91
N GLU A 277 -11.77 -16.69 4.88
CA GLU A 277 -10.95 -17.73 4.22
C GLU A 277 -10.76 -17.46 2.73
N SER A 278 -11.84 -17.09 2.03
CA SER A 278 -11.78 -16.77 0.59
C SER A 278 -10.88 -15.55 0.33
N PHE A 279 -10.99 -14.53 1.18
CA PHE A 279 -10.18 -13.31 1.07
C PHE A 279 -8.71 -13.55 1.44
N GLU A 280 -8.44 -14.45 2.39
CA GLU A 280 -7.08 -14.89 2.70
C GLU A 280 -6.41 -15.54 1.47
N VAL A 281 -7.13 -16.40 0.76
CA VAL A 281 -6.63 -17.03 -0.49
C VAL A 281 -6.32 -15.97 -1.55
N ILE A 282 -7.20 -15.00 -1.75
CA ILE A 282 -7.04 -13.91 -2.72
C ILE A 282 -5.81 -13.04 -2.40
N THR A 283 -5.62 -12.68 -1.13
CA THR A 283 -4.54 -11.76 -0.70
C THR A 283 -3.20 -12.44 -0.51
N ARG A 284 -3.15 -13.77 -0.34
CA ARG A 284 -1.92 -14.55 -0.16
C ARG A 284 -0.82 -14.22 -1.19
N PRO A 285 -1.05 -14.28 -2.52
CA PRO A 285 -0.02 -13.96 -3.50
C PRO A 285 0.46 -12.50 -3.44
N LEU A 286 -0.42 -11.56 -3.05
CA LEU A 286 -0.05 -10.14 -2.88
C LEU A 286 0.97 -9.99 -1.76
N VAL A 287 0.69 -10.61 -0.60
CA VAL A 287 1.60 -10.54 0.54
C VAL A 287 2.91 -11.28 0.24
N THR A 288 2.88 -12.42 -0.44
CA THR A 288 4.11 -13.11 -0.88
C THR A 288 4.96 -12.24 -1.79
N ALA A 289 4.35 -11.50 -2.74
CA ALA A 289 5.07 -10.56 -3.59
C ALA A 289 5.67 -9.41 -2.77
N PHE A 290 4.91 -8.86 -1.82
CA PHE A 290 5.39 -7.80 -0.92
C PHE A 290 6.58 -8.25 -0.07
N THR A 291 6.48 -9.38 0.64
CA THR A 291 7.55 -9.85 1.54
C THR A 291 8.81 -10.24 0.78
N ALA A 292 8.67 -10.90 -0.37
CA ALA A 292 9.81 -11.24 -1.23
C ALA A 292 10.52 -9.98 -1.74
N SER A 293 9.76 -8.97 -2.15
CA SER A 293 10.33 -7.73 -2.71
C SER A 293 10.97 -6.86 -1.63
N LEU A 294 10.33 -6.75 -0.45
CA LEU A 294 10.90 -6.05 0.69
C LEU A 294 12.19 -6.72 1.17
N SER A 295 12.22 -8.05 1.20
CA SER A 295 13.44 -8.81 1.54
C SER A 295 14.56 -8.55 0.52
N ASN A 296 14.24 -8.54 -0.77
CA ASN A 296 15.21 -8.22 -1.82
C ASN A 296 15.77 -6.80 -1.66
N LEU A 297 14.90 -5.78 -1.55
CA LEU A 297 15.31 -4.39 -1.33
C LEU A 297 16.12 -4.23 -0.04
N SER A 298 15.72 -4.89 1.06
CA SER A 298 16.47 -4.89 2.31
C SER A 298 17.86 -5.53 2.15
N SER A 299 17.98 -6.58 1.35
CA SER A 299 19.28 -7.21 1.04
C SER A 299 20.19 -6.30 0.22
N LEU A 300 19.63 -5.55 -0.75
CA LEU A 300 20.35 -4.56 -1.54
C LEU A 300 20.87 -3.41 -0.66
N VAL A 301 20.04 -2.95 0.29
CA VAL A 301 20.44 -1.94 1.29
C VAL A 301 21.57 -2.48 2.16
N LYS A 302 21.46 -3.71 2.69
CA LYS A 302 22.51 -4.30 3.54
C LYS A 302 23.83 -4.53 2.81
N ARG A 303 23.79 -4.83 1.50
CA ARG A 303 25.00 -5.04 0.69
C ARG A 303 25.80 -3.75 0.47
N ASN A 304 25.11 -2.61 0.37
CA ASN A 304 25.74 -1.30 0.20
C ASN A 304 24.94 -0.25 0.97
N LEU A 305 25.20 -0.13 2.27
CA LEU A 305 24.42 0.72 3.16
C LEU A 305 24.54 2.20 2.81
N GLN A 306 25.76 2.66 2.52
CA GLN A 306 26.05 4.08 2.25
C GLN A 306 25.30 4.60 1.03
N ASN A 307 25.30 3.86 -0.09
CA ASN A 307 24.65 4.33 -1.31
C ASN A 307 23.13 4.13 -1.30
N ASN A 308 22.63 3.18 -0.50
CA ASN A 308 21.22 2.79 -0.51
C ASN A 308 20.44 3.26 0.73
N ILE A 309 21.05 4.04 1.62
CA ILE A 309 20.39 4.51 2.85
C ILE A 309 19.16 5.36 2.54
N PHE A 310 19.26 6.26 1.56
CA PHE A 310 18.14 7.12 1.17
C PHE A 310 16.97 6.32 0.57
N MET A 311 17.27 5.21 -0.14
CA MET A 311 16.25 4.26 -0.58
C MET A 311 15.55 3.61 0.62
N ALA A 312 16.32 3.16 1.63
CA ALA A 312 15.77 2.55 2.83
C ALA A 312 14.88 3.51 3.64
N LEU A 313 15.30 4.78 3.77
CA LEU A 313 14.54 5.84 4.44
C LEU A 313 13.25 6.19 3.68
N ALA A 314 13.31 6.29 2.34
CA ALA A 314 12.13 6.53 1.50
C ALA A 314 11.12 5.37 1.58
N ILE A 315 11.61 4.12 1.57
CA ILE A 315 10.76 2.93 1.79
C ILE A 315 10.12 2.99 3.18
N TYR A 316 10.90 3.27 4.23
CA TYR A 316 10.38 3.37 5.60
C TYR A 316 9.28 4.44 5.72
N SER A 317 9.51 5.63 5.16
CA SER A 317 8.52 6.71 5.14
C SER A 317 7.21 6.23 4.53
N SER A 318 7.29 5.66 3.33
CA SER A 318 6.12 5.25 2.57
C SER A 318 5.37 4.09 3.24
N LEU A 319 6.08 3.12 3.81
CA LEU A 319 5.47 1.99 4.52
C LEU A 319 4.78 2.40 5.82
N THR A 320 5.33 3.40 6.53
CA THR A 320 4.75 3.91 7.77
C THR A 320 3.39 4.59 7.50
N GLN A 321 3.26 5.34 6.40
CA GLN A 321 1.99 5.97 6.01
C GLN A 321 0.88 4.96 5.71
N VAL A 322 1.24 3.74 5.32
CA VAL A 322 0.31 2.71 4.84
C VAL A 322 -0.05 1.69 5.94
N GLN A 323 0.53 1.81 7.13
CA GLN A 323 0.43 0.83 8.21
C GLN A 323 -1.00 0.59 8.70
N ASP A 324 -1.81 1.64 8.82
CA ASP A 324 -3.20 1.53 9.29
C ASP A 324 -4.08 0.81 8.26
N GLN A 325 -3.92 1.16 6.98
CA GLN A 325 -4.64 0.52 5.88
C GLN A 325 -4.27 -0.96 5.76
N TYR A 326 -2.97 -1.29 5.88
CA TYR A 326 -2.49 -2.67 5.87
C TYR A 326 -3.11 -3.48 7.02
N SER A 327 -3.17 -2.89 8.22
CA SER A 327 -3.69 -3.55 9.41
C SER A 327 -5.19 -3.84 9.29
N ASP A 328 -5.98 -2.90 8.77
CA ASP A 328 -7.41 -3.13 8.55
C ASP A 328 -7.64 -4.23 7.50
N ILE A 329 -6.99 -4.14 6.33
CA ILE A 329 -7.25 -5.05 5.21
C ILE A 329 -6.71 -6.46 5.50
N LEU A 330 -5.44 -6.59 5.88
CA LEU A 330 -4.78 -7.90 5.92
C LEU A 330 -4.88 -8.60 7.28
N LEU A 331 -4.85 -7.86 8.39
CA LEU A 331 -5.00 -8.47 9.72
C LEU A 331 -6.47 -8.66 10.07
N ARG A 332 -7.30 -7.62 9.87
CA ARG A 332 -8.71 -7.64 10.31
C ARG A 332 -9.63 -8.35 9.34
N ARG A 333 -9.59 -8.01 8.04
CA ARG A 333 -10.49 -8.59 7.03
C ARG A 333 -10.01 -9.96 6.52
N ALA A 334 -8.73 -10.08 6.17
CA ALA A 334 -8.17 -11.38 5.73
C ALA A 334 -7.82 -12.32 6.90
N GLY A 335 -7.69 -11.79 8.12
CA GLY A 335 -7.51 -12.63 9.30
C GLY A 335 -6.10 -13.13 9.56
N ARG A 336 -5.11 -12.55 8.91
CA ARG A 336 -3.72 -12.93 9.05
C ARG A 336 -3.22 -12.59 10.46
N LYS A 337 -2.45 -13.50 11.06
CA LYS A 337 -1.89 -13.32 12.40
C LYS A 337 -0.60 -12.51 12.39
N ASP A 338 0.21 -12.68 11.34
CA ASP A 338 1.52 -12.07 11.23
C ASP A 338 1.43 -10.68 10.58
N ASN A 339 2.02 -9.69 11.24
CA ASN A 339 2.15 -8.34 10.70
C ASN A 339 3.49 -8.19 9.95
N ASP A 340 3.55 -8.78 8.76
CA ASP A 340 4.73 -8.77 7.89
C ASP A 340 5.24 -7.34 7.61
N LEU A 341 4.34 -6.37 7.48
CA LEU A 341 4.68 -4.95 7.28
C LEU A 341 5.43 -4.38 8.49
N SER A 342 4.88 -4.55 9.70
CA SER A 342 5.53 -4.09 10.93
C SER A 342 6.90 -4.75 11.12
N THR A 343 7.01 -6.06 10.89
CA THR A 343 8.30 -6.75 10.93
C THR A 343 9.30 -6.17 9.93
N GLY A 344 8.84 -5.87 8.71
CA GLY A 344 9.63 -5.21 7.68
C GLY A 344 10.10 -3.80 8.06
N ILE A 345 9.20 -2.97 8.61
CA ILE A 345 9.50 -1.62 9.10
C ILE A 345 10.54 -1.68 10.23
N HIS A 346 10.39 -2.60 11.19
CA HIS A 346 11.35 -2.78 12.28
C HIS A 346 12.73 -3.22 11.76
N ALA A 347 12.77 -4.13 10.77
CA ALA A 347 14.02 -4.55 10.15
C ALA A 347 14.72 -3.40 9.41
N LEU A 348 13.98 -2.57 8.68
CA LEU A 348 14.52 -1.38 8.01
C LEU A 348 15.02 -0.34 9.01
N ARG A 349 14.24 -0.08 10.09
CA ARG A 349 14.64 0.84 11.18
C ARG A 349 15.95 0.41 11.81
N GLY A 350 16.13 -0.88 12.09
CA GLY A 350 17.40 -1.40 12.65
C GLY A 350 18.61 -1.22 11.73
N VAL A 351 18.42 -1.25 10.41
CA VAL A 351 19.49 -1.01 9.43
C VAL A 351 19.82 0.48 9.34
N CYS A 352 18.81 1.34 9.29
CA CYS A 352 19.00 2.79 9.17
C CYS A 352 19.56 3.42 10.45
N ILE A 353 19.21 2.92 11.64
CA ILE A 353 19.80 3.41 12.89
C ILE A 353 21.32 3.17 12.92
N ARG A 354 21.79 2.07 12.35
CA ARG A 354 23.23 1.76 12.27
C ARG A 354 23.98 2.67 11.29
N SER A 355 23.30 3.18 10.26
CA SER A 355 23.98 3.99 9.23
C SER A 355 24.41 5.36 9.73
N PHE A 356 23.73 5.96 10.72
CA PHE A 356 24.10 7.31 11.20
C PHE A 356 25.48 7.33 11.87
N PRO A 357 25.82 6.41 12.81
CA PRO A 357 27.19 6.29 13.32
C PRO A 357 28.23 5.96 12.25
N GLU A 358 27.90 5.06 11.31
CA GLU A 358 28.82 4.65 10.25
C GLU A 358 29.18 5.82 9.32
N LEU A 359 28.22 6.70 9.01
CA LEU A 359 28.46 7.93 8.27
C LEU A 359 29.45 8.85 9.01
N LEU A 360 29.27 9.05 10.32
CA LEU A 360 30.18 9.88 11.10
C LEU A 360 31.59 9.29 11.15
N LEU A 361 31.71 7.96 11.22
CA LEU A 361 32.99 7.26 11.15
C LEU A 361 33.64 7.40 9.77
N GLU A 362 32.86 7.30 8.70
CA GLU A 362 33.33 7.51 7.32
C GLU A 362 33.89 8.92 7.13
N ILE A 363 33.15 9.95 7.58
CA ILE A 363 33.62 11.33 7.53
C ILE A 363 34.95 11.48 8.31
N LYS A 364 35.14 10.77 9.41
CA LYS A 364 36.39 10.77 10.20
C LYS A 364 37.52 9.95 9.60
N THR A 365 37.22 8.98 8.73
CA THR A 365 38.20 8.02 8.20
C THR A 365 39.41 8.69 7.52
N PRO A 366 39.25 9.75 6.69
CA PRO A 366 40.37 10.50 6.14
C PRO A 366 41.31 11.11 7.18
N ALA A 367 40.80 11.51 8.35
CA ALA A 367 41.61 12.07 9.43
C ALA A 367 42.37 10.99 10.23
N MET A 368 41.85 9.75 10.27
CA MET A 368 42.45 8.64 11.02
C MET A 368 43.60 7.94 10.27
N SER A 369 43.60 8.01 8.93
CA SER A 369 44.63 7.35 8.10
C SER A 369 45.48 8.38 7.34
N PRO A 370 46.71 8.66 7.81
CA PRO A 370 47.63 9.55 7.11
C PRO A 370 47.93 9.01 5.69
N PRO A 371 48.07 9.87 4.66
CA PRO A 371 48.39 9.45 3.29
C PRO A 371 49.66 8.60 3.17
N THR A 372 50.59 8.75 4.13
CA THR A 372 51.84 8.00 4.20
C THR A 372 51.67 6.54 4.62
N ALA A 373 50.48 6.12 5.07
CA ALA A 373 50.21 4.76 5.54
C ALA A 373 49.77 3.80 4.42
N THR A 374 49.36 4.31 3.25
CA THR A 374 48.83 3.49 2.15
C THR A 374 49.57 3.78 0.84
N PRO A 375 50.34 2.82 0.28
CA PRO A 375 51.04 3.03 -0.98
C PRO A 375 50.02 3.20 -2.12
N GLY A 376 50.04 4.36 -2.79
CA GLY A 376 49.17 4.67 -3.94
C GLY A 376 48.20 5.84 -3.75
N ARG A 377 48.04 6.38 -2.53
CA ARG A 377 47.31 7.65 -2.33
C ARG A 377 48.26 8.80 -2.68
N GLY A 378 47.95 9.54 -3.75
CA GLY A 378 48.72 10.71 -4.17
C GLY A 378 48.85 11.76 -3.07
N GLU A 379 49.78 12.70 -3.23
CA GLU A 379 49.92 13.85 -2.34
C GLU A 379 48.56 14.54 -2.14
N ILE A 380 48.23 14.92 -0.90
CA ILE A 380 46.99 15.67 -0.63
C ILE A 380 47.07 16.98 -1.43
N GLY A 381 46.20 17.14 -2.41
CA GLY A 381 46.05 18.39 -3.14
C GLY A 381 45.44 19.48 -2.26
N THR A 382 45.67 20.75 -2.61
CA THR A 382 45.02 21.89 -1.94
C THR A 382 43.58 22.13 -2.42
N GLY A 383 43.05 21.24 -3.27
CA GLY A 383 41.69 21.31 -3.80
C GLY A 383 40.63 20.88 -2.80
N ILE A 384 39.40 20.76 -3.29
CA ILE A 384 38.27 20.27 -2.50
C ILE A 384 38.49 18.77 -2.24
N ALA A 385 38.36 18.36 -0.99
CA ALA A 385 38.47 16.97 -0.61
C ALA A 385 37.18 16.21 -0.99
N ASP A 386 37.33 14.97 -1.47
CA ASP A 386 36.19 14.12 -1.85
C ASP A 386 35.18 13.96 -0.71
N VAL A 387 35.67 13.85 0.54
CA VAL A 387 34.82 13.79 1.74
C VAL A 387 33.92 15.01 1.90
N THR A 388 34.38 16.20 1.48
CA THR A 388 33.58 17.43 1.51
C THR A 388 32.46 17.35 0.49
N VAL A 389 32.76 16.89 -0.73
CA VAL A 389 31.76 16.74 -1.80
C VAL A 389 30.70 15.71 -1.40
N SER A 390 31.11 14.51 -0.99
CA SER A 390 30.18 13.45 -0.58
C SER A 390 29.32 13.85 0.62
N THR A 391 29.87 14.61 1.58
CA THR A 391 29.08 15.12 2.72
C THR A 391 28.04 16.14 2.28
N VAL A 392 28.38 17.04 1.37
CA VAL A 392 27.42 18.02 0.81
C VAL A 392 26.32 17.31 0.03
N GLU A 393 26.66 16.35 -0.83
CA GLU A 393 25.68 15.55 -1.58
C GLU A 393 24.74 14.77 -0.66
N TYR A 394 25.25 14.27 0.47
CA TYR A 394 24.44 13.63 1.52
C TYR A 394 23.48 14.64 2.16
N LEU A 395 23.98 15.81 2.60
CA LEU A 395 23.15 16.86 3.20
C LEU A 395 22.07 17.36 2.25
N GLU A 396 22.35 17.45 0.94
CA GLU A 396 21.39 17.86 -0.09
C GLU A 396 20.21 16.89 -0.24
N GLN A 397 20.40 15.60 0.05
CA GLN A 397 19.37 14.56 -0.06
C GLN A 397 18.50 14.39 1.20
N ILE A 398 18.94 14.89 2.36
CA ILE A 398 18.22 14.78 3.63
C ILE A 398 16.79 15.36 3.57
N PRO A 399 16.54 16.57 3.01
CA PRO A 399 15.21 17.18 3.04
C PRO A 399 14.09 16.28 2.50
N ALA A 400 14.38 15.48 1.45
CA ALA A 400 13.40 14.59 0.83
C ALA A 400 12.92 13.45 1.75
N VAL A 401 13.75 13.04 2.72
CA VAL A 401 13.46 11.93 3.66
C VAL A 401 13.52 12.36 5.12
N ALA A 402 13.43 13.67 5.38
CA ALA A 402 13.70 14.25 6.68
C ALA A 402 12.82 13.66 7.79
N ASP A 403 11.54 13.41 7.52
CA ASP A 403 10.60 12.91 8.52
C ASP A 403 10.91 11.47 8.95
N ALA A 404 11.28 10.62 7.99
CA ALA A 404 11.74 9.26 8.27
C ALA A 404 13.02 9.27 9.09
N MET A 405 14.01 10.08 8.67
CA MET A 405 15.27 10.22 9.40
C MET A 405 15.04 10.70 10.84
N SER A 406 14.16 11.69 11.02
CA SER A 406 13.84 12.26 12.32
C SER A 406 13.19 11.26 13.27
N SER A 407 12.21 10.49 12.79
CA SER A 407 11.59 9.41 13.58
C SER A 407 12.65 8.41 14.07
N MET A 408 13.63 8.07 13.22
CA MET A 408 14.72 7.18 13.59
C MET A 408 15.72 7.80 14.57
N LEU A 409 16.05 9.09 14.41
CA LEU A 409 16.93 9.81 15.33
C LEU A 409 16.32 9.92 16.73
N ILE A 410 15.02 10.21 16.83
CA ILE A 410 14.29 10.22 18.10
C ILE A 410 14.33 8.86 18.78
N THR A 411 14.20 7.78 18.00
CA THR A 411 14.34 6.40 18.50
C THR A 411 15.70 6.15 19.13
N LEU A 412 16.75 6.60 18.44
CA LEU A 412 18.13 6.40 18.85
C LEU A 412 18.43 7.22 20.11
N GLY A 413 17.79 8.37 20.26
CA GLY A 413 18.01 9.32 21.35
C GLY A 413 19.23 10.21 21.09
N ASP A 414 19.14 11.45 21.58
CA ASP A 414 20.15 12.48 21.32
C ASP A 414 21.57 12.04 21.71
N GLY A 415 22.50 12.16 20.76
CA GLY A 415 23.93 11.91 20.96
C GLY A 415 24.33 10.43 20.97
N ASN A 416 23.40 9.48 20.95
CA ASN A 416 23.73 8.05 20.85
C ASN A 416 24.32 7.69 19.48
N TRP A 417 24.14 8.53 18.46
CA TRP A 417 24.83 8.40 17.18
C TRP A 417 26.34 8.71 17.23
N ARG A 418 26.84 9.33 18.31
CA ARG A 418 28.27 9.68 18.48
C ARG A 418 29.14 8.55 19.08
N MET A 419 28.60 7.33 19.24
CA MET A 419 29.35 6.13 19.64
C MET A 419 30.27 6.32 20.86
N GLY A 420 29.82 7.04 21.88
CA GLY A 420 30.58 7.22 23.12
C GLY A 420 31.56 8.41 23.16
N GLU A 421 31.65 9.23 22.11
CA GLU A 421 32.25 10.57 22.20
C GLU A 421 31.29 11.52 22.93
N GLY A 422 31.24 11.40 24.26
CA GLY A 422 30.69 12.39 25.19
C GLY A 422 29.25 12.82 24.92
N THR A 423 28.31 12.25 25.67
CA THR A 423 27.06 12.96 26.00
C THR A 423 27.42 14.37 26.48
N ILE A 424 26.85 15.40 25.85
CA ILE A 424 26.90 16.76 26.38
C ILE A 424 26.51 16.68 27.86
N PRO A 425 27.31 17.19 28.81
CA PRO A 425 26.96 17.15 30.23
C PRO A 425 25.66 17.96 30.43
N GLY A 426 24.53 17.27 30.53
CA GLY A 426 23.20 17.89 30.60
C GLY A 426 22.13 17.27 29.68
N ALA A 427 22.51 16.45 28.69
CA ALA A 427 21.56 15.73 27.84
C ALA A 427 21.00 14.48 28.57
N LYS A 428 20.21 14.70 29.62
CA LYS A 428 19.27 13.70 30.13
C LYS A 428 17.87 14.15 29.77
N THR A 429 17.38 13.62 28.66
CA THR A 429 16.01 13.12 28.60
C THR A 429 15.97 12.10 27.49
N ARG A 430 15.72 10.84 27.86
CA ARG A 430 15.01 9.93 26.95
C ARG A 430 13.70 10.67 26.68
N ILE A 431 13.60 11.30 25.52
CA ILE A 431 12.38 11.99 25.10
C ILE A 431 11.37 10.85 24.89
N GLU A 432 10.50 10.63 25.87
CA GLU A 432 9.31 9.80 25.67
C GLU A 432 8.53 10.44 24.52
N GLU A 433 8.15 9.66 23.50
CA GLU A 433 7.29 10.12 22.39
C GLU A 433 6.11 10.88 22.99
N SER A 434 6.14 12.20 22.92
CA SER A 434 5.10 13.03 23.51
C SER A 434 3.87 12.93 22.63
N SER A 435 2.68 12.75 23.23
CA SER A 435 1.42 12.61 22.47
C SER A 435 0.87 13.94 21.96
N GLU A 436 1.54 15.06 22.24
CA GLU A 436 1.15 16.40 21.79
C GLU A 436 1.82 16.71 20.43
N PRO A 437 1.03 17.00 19.37
CA PRO A 437 1.57 17.16 18.01
C PRO A 437 2.57 18.32 17.88
N GLU A 438 2.40 19.40 18.64
CA GLU A 438 3.31 20.54 18.63
C GLU A 438 4.69 20.21 19.22
N ARG A 439 4.74 19.35 20.24
CA ARG A 439 5.99 18.91 20.87
C ARG A 439 6.73 17.93 19.99
N VAL A 440 6.03 17.01 19.33
CA VAL A 440 6.61 16.09 18.34
C VAL A 440 7.26 16.86 17.20
N ILE A 441 6.60 17.88 16.65
CA ILE A 441 7.18 18.69 15.56
C ILE A 441 8.47 19.39 16.04
N LEU A 442 8.46 19.93 17.25
CA LEU A 442 9.64 20.61 17.83
C LEU A 442 10.79 19.63 18.09
N GLU A 443 10.49 18.44 18.60
CA GLU A 443 11.45 17.34 18.83
C GLU A 443 12.07 16.88 17.50
N HIS A 444 11.24 16.71 16.47
CA HIS A 444 11.67 16.35 15.12
C HIS A 444 12.60 17.42 14.53
N PHE A 445 12.21 18.69 14.61
CA PHE A 445 13.05 19.81 14.12
C PHE A 445 14.39 19.89 14.86
N THR A 446 14.36 19.73 16.18
CA THR A 446 15.55 19.80 17.03
C THR A 446 16.53 18.67 16.72
N CYS A 447 16.05 17.43 16.62
CA CYS A 447 16.89 16.27 16.30
C CYS A 447 17.54 16.38 14.91
N LYS A 448 16.76 16.78 13.90
CA LYS A 448 17.25 17.03 12.53
C LYS A 448 18.39 18.04 12.54
N SER A 449 18.21 19.15 13.26
CA SER A 449 19.18 20.23 13.28
C SER A 449 20.45 19.91 14.08
N ILE A 450 20.32 19.21 15.22
CA ILE A 450 21.48 18.72 15.98
C ILE A 450 22.29 17.74 15.13
N PHE A 451 21.65 16.82 14.42
CA PHE A 451 22.36 15.87 13.57
C PHE A 451 23.10 16.55 12.41
N ALA A 452 22.49 17.55 11.77
CA ALA A 452 23.16 18.35 10.73
C ALA A 452 24.37 19.12 11.28
N LEU A 453 24.25 19.72 12.47
CA LEU A 453 25.36 20.37 13.18
C LEU A 453 26.50 19.38 13.45
N ASP A 454 26.17 18.16 13.87
CA ASP A 454 27.13 17.12 14.21
C ASP A 454 27.90 16.64 12.98
N ILE A 455 27.24 16.46 11.84
CA ILE A 455 27.87 16.14 10.55
C ILE A 455 28.85 17.25 10.16
N ILE A 456 28.41 18.51 10.16
CA ILE A 456 29.21 19.67 9.76
C ILE A 456 30.41 19.84 10.70
N SER A 457 30.20 19.73 12.01
CA SER A 457 31.27 19.85 13.01
C SER A 457 32.30 18.72 12.87
N THR A 458 31.85 17.49 12.59
CA THR A 458 32.73 16.35 12.35
C THR A 458 33.54 16.52 11.07
N LEU A 459 32.93 17.03 10.00
CA LEU A 459 33.63 17.35 8.75
C LEU A 459 34.69 18.43 8.97
N LEU A 460 34.35 19.53 9.66
CA LEU A 460 35.29 20.62 9.96
C LEU A 460 36.48 20.14 10.80
N SER A 461 36.24 19.30 11.81
CA SER A 461 37.30 18.69 12.63
C SER A 461 38.20 17.75 11.80
N THR A 462 37.58 16.96 10.92
CA THR A 462 38.30 16.07 10.00
C THR A 462 39.17 16.86 9.04
N LEU A 463 38.63 17.89 8.39
CA LEU A 463 39.37 18.78 7.49
C LEU A 463 40.52 19.48 8.22
N THR A 464 40.31 19.91 9.45
CA THR A 464 41.36 20.50 10.29
C THR A 464 42.49 19.52 10.58
N THR A 465 42.17 18.23 10.76
CA THR A 465 43.18 17.19 10.99
C THR A 465 43.91 16.82 9.70
N VAL A 466 43.17 16.63 8.60
CA VAL A 466 43.72 16.34 7.27
C VAL A 466 44.64 17.46 6.80
N SER A 467 44.28 18.72 7.05
CA SER A 467 45.07 19.87 6.63
C SER A 467 46.44 19.96 7.32
N ARG A 468 46.60 19.36 8.51
CA ARG A 468 47.91 19.24 9.19
C ARG A 468 48.86 18.27 8.47
N PHE A 469 48.35 17.33 7.66
CA PHE A 469 49.20 16.41 6.90
C PHE A 469 49.92 17.08 5.73
N LEU A 470 49.49 18.27 5.28
CA LEU A 470 50.15 19.05 4.22
C LEU A 470 51.52 19.60 4.65
N LYS A 471 51.85 19.57 5.96
CA LYS A 471 53.13 19.99 6.58
C LYS A 471 53.60 21.43 6.29
N ARG A 472 52.93 22.17 5.41
CA ARG A 472 53.21 23.56 5.03
C ARG A 472 52.05 24.48 5.45
N PRO A 473 52.25 25.43 6.38
CA PRO A 473 51.17 26.28 6.92
C PRO A 473 50.37 27.04 5.85
N ALA A 474 51.04 27.57 4.82
CA ALA A 474 50.39 28.29 3.73
C ALA A 474 49.45 27.39 2.90
N LEU A 475 49.86 26.15 2.60
CA LEU A 475 49.02 25.20 1.85
C LEU A 475 47.87 24.67 2.72
N THR A 476 48.11 24.47 4.01
CA THR A 476 47.09 24.13 5.01
C THR A 476 45.98 25.18 5.06
N ALA A 477 46.34 26.47 5.08
CA ALA A 477 45.37 27.56 5.09
C ALA A 477 44.56 27.64 3.78
N ILE A 478 45.21 27.45 2.62
CA ILE A 478 44.54 27.41 1.31
C ILE A 478 43.55 26.25 1.22
N PHE A 479 43.97 25.05 1.63
CA PHE A 479 43.11 23.85 1.64
C PHE A 479 41.87 24.05 2.53
N MET A 480 42.06 24.58 3.73
CA MET A 480 40.95 24.86 4.66
C MET A 480 39.99 25.91 4.07
N LEU A 481 40.51 27.00 3.50
CA LEU A 481 39.69 28.04 2.89
C LEU A 481 38.85 27.48 1.73
N ASN A 482 39.45 26.68 0.84
CA ASN A 482 38.74 26.08 -0.29
C ASN A 482 37.58 25.18 0.15
N ASN A 483 37.83 24.27 1.10
CA ASN A 483 36.81 23.32 1.56
C ASN A 483 35.71 23.99 2.39
N VAL A 484 36.06 24.93 3.28
CA VAL A 484 35.09 25.63 4.12
C VAL A 484 34.26 26.61 3.29
N SER A 485 34.85 27.27 2.29
CA SER A 485 34.10 28.14 1.37
C SER A 485 33.13 27.33 0.52
N TYR A 486 33.56 26.20 -0.04
CA TYR A 486 32.69 25.29 -0.79
C TYR A 486 31.51 24.79 0.06
N LEU A 487 31.78 24.34 1.29
CA LEU A 487 30.74 23.91 2.22
C LEU A 487 29.76 25.04 2.56
N ARG A 488 30.27 26.25 2.83
CA ARG A 488 29.44 27.42 3.12
C ARG A 488 28.59 27.84 1.93
N ASP A 489 29.15 27.82 0.73
CA ASP A 489 28.42 28.21 -0.48
C ASP A 489 27.26 27.26 -0.76
N ARG A 490 27.54 25.94 -0.79
CA ARG A 490 26.55 24.90 -1.09
C ARG A 490 25.48 24.71 0.00
N VAL A 491 25.81 24.99 1.26
CA VAL A 491 24.89 24.76 2.38
C VAL A 491 24.15 26.02 2.81
N LEU A 492 24.77 27.22 2.74
CA LEU A 492 24.18 28.45 3.28
C LEU A 492 23.85 29.54 2.25
N LEU A 493 24.58 29.63 1.13
CA LEU A 493 24.41 30.76 0.19
C LEU A 493 23.57 30.40 -1.02
N ALA A 494 23.82 29.23 -1.60
CA ALA A 494 23.15 28.74 -2.79
C ALA A 494 22.77 27.26 -2.61
N PRO A 495 21.90 26.93 -1.66
CA PRO A 495 21.48 25.55 -1.44
C PRO A 495 20.67 25.05 -2.64
N ARG A 496 20.98 23.84 -3.10
CA ARG A 496 20.25 23.19 -4.21
C ARG A 496 18.93 22.57 -3.77
N SER A 497 18.79 22.29 -2.48
CA SER A 497 17.59 21.75 -1.85
C SER A 497 17.22 22.59 -0.62
N ASN A 498 16.03 22.37 -0.06
CA ASN A 498 15.53 23.14 1.10
C ASN A 498 16.24 22.70 2.41
N ILE A 499 17.57 22.83 2.45
CA ILE A 499 18.41 22.50 3.61
C ILE A 499 18.27 23.58 4.70
N ASP A 500 17.83 24.79 4.34
CA ASP A 500 17.68 25.92 5.26
C ASP A 500 16.84 25.57 6.50
N ASP A 501 15.78 24.77 6.32
CA ASP A 501 14.92 24.30 7.41
C ASP A 501 15.64 23.37 8.39
N LEU A 502 16.77 22.78 8.00
CA LEU A 502 17.61 21.92 8.84
C LEU A 502 18.70 22.70 9.58
N LEU A 503 19.01 23.93 9.14
CA LEU A 503 20.15 24.72 9.61
C LEU A 503 19.76 25.66 10.75
N SER A 504 19.99 25.23 11.99
CA SER A 504 19.84 26.08 13.18
C SER A 504 20.90 27.19 13.25
N SER A 505 20.60 28.27 14.00
CA SER A 505 21.54 29.38 14.24
C SER A 505 22.96 28.92 14.64
N PRO A 506 23.14 27.94 15.56
CA PRO A 506 24.47 27.45 15.92
C PRO A 506 25.23 26.84 14.75
N THR A 507 24.53 26.18 13.81
CA THR A 507 25.13 25.59 12.61
C THR A 507 25.64 26.66 11.65
N GLN A 508 24.83 27.70 11.44
CA GLN A 508 25.20 28.84 10.59
C GLN A 508 26.36 29.63 11.21
N GLU A 509 26.34 29.83 12.53
CA GLU A 509 27.42 30.49 13.28
C GLU A 509 28.72 29.68 13.22
N ALA A 510 28.65 28.35 13.39
CA ALA A 510 29.82 27.47 13.29
C ALA A 510 30.48 27.56 11.91
N LEU A 511 29.69 27.49 10.82
CA LEU A 511 30.21 27.63 9.46
C LEU A 511 30.82 29.02 9.19
N ASN A 512 30.11 30.08 9.56
CA ASN A 512 30.59 31.45 9.36
C ASN A 512 31.85 31.76 10.20
N SER A 513 31.92 31.25 11.44
CA SER A 513 33.09 31.38 12.31
C SER A 513 34.30 30.64 11.76
N ASN A 514 34.12 29.41 11.28
CA ASN A 514 35.19 28.64 10.65
C ASN A 514 35.66 29.26 9.34
N PHE A 515 34.75 29.86 8.55
CA PHE A 515 35.12 30.61 7.35
C PHE A 515 35.97 31.84 7.69
N ARG A 516 35.53 32.66 8.66
CA ARG A 516 36.31 33.82 9.13
C ARG A 516 37.70 33.42 9.63
N SER A 517 37.77 32.34 10.40
CA SER A 517 39.03 31.82 10.94
C SER A 517 39.96 31.30 9.84
N SER A 518 39.43 30.55 8.87
CA SER A 518 40.19 30.04 7.73
C SER A 518 40.69 31.16 6.82
N LYS A 519 39.84 32.18 6.59
CA LYS A 519 40.20 33.39 5.83
C LYS A 519 41.30 34.19 6.55
N ALA A 520 41.18 34.39 7.86
CA ALA A 520 42.21 35.06 8.66
C ALA A 520 43.55 34.28 8.64
N ALA A 521 43.51 32.96 8.81
CA ALA A 521 44.70 32.11 8.72
C ALA A 521 45.36 32.16 7.33
N TYR A 522 44.56 32.26 6.27
CA TYR A 522 45.07 32.45 4.90
C TYR A 522 45.80 33.79 4.75
N PHE A 523 45.22 34.89 5.23
CA PHE A 523 45.88 36.19 5.20
C PHE A 523 47.16 36.20 6.05
N ASP A 524 47.11 35.61 7.24
CA ASP A 524 48.23 35.61 8.16
C ASP A 524 49.43 34.81 7.62
N THR A 525 49.18 33.57 7.17
CA THR A 525 50.24 32.69 6.69
C THR A 525 50.85 33.11 5.35
N ASN A 526 50.07 33.76 4.47
CA ASN A 526 50.55 34.16 3.15
C ASN A 526 51.06 35.60 3.10
N PHE A 527 50.43 36.55 3.81
CA PHE A 527 50.70 37.98 3.62
C PHE A 527 51.32 38.68 4.84
N THR A 528 51.30 38.12 6.06
CA THR A 528 51.93 38.77 7.22
C THR A 528 53.44 38.92 7.05
N ALA A 529 54.14 37.91 6.52
CA ALA A 529 55.58 38.00 6.25
C ALA A 529 55.91 39.07 5.20
N LEU A 530 55.06 39.19 4.17
CA LEU A 530 55.17 40.22 3.13
C LEU A 530 54.99 41.63 3.74
N LEU A 531 54.00 41.81 4.61
CA LEU A 531 53.71 43.09 5.26
C LEU A 531 54.75 43.44 6.34
N GLY A 532 55.30 42.45 7.03
CA GLY A 532 56.40 42.64 7.98
C GLY A 532 57.66 43.20 7.32
N CYS A 533 57.87 42.92 6.03
CA CYS A 533 58.94 43.57 5.26
C CYS A 533 58.69 45.07 5.03
N LEU A 534 57.43 45.52 5.10
CA LEU A 534 56.99 46.90 4.92
C LEU A 534 56.83 47.67 6.25
N THR A 535 57.07 47.03 7.40
CA THR A 535 57.07 47.70 8.71
C THR A 535 58.44 48.29 9.04
N ASP A 536 58.43 49.51 9.58
CA ASP A 536 59.64 50.26 9.95
C ASP A 536 60.19 49.80 11.30
N ASP A 537 61.46 49.40 11.35
CA ASP A 537 62.20 49.27 12.60
C ASP A 537 63.02 50.53 12.84
N ILE A 538 63.13 50.94 14.10
CA ILE A 538 63.76 52.20 14.54
C ILE A 538 65.28 52.27 14.17
N LYS A 539 65.87 51.19 13.62
CA LYS A 539 67.32 51.05 13.34
C LYS A 539 67.70 50.92 11.86
N ASP A 540 66.80 51.11 10.90
CA ASP A 540 67.14 50.85 9.50
C ASP A 540 68.01 51.95 8.87
N LYS A 541 69.30 51.62 8.66
CA LYS A 541 70.23 52.37 7.80
C LYS A 541 69.90 52.12 6.31
N LYS A 542 70.42 52.99 5.44
CA LYS A 542 70.27 53.00 3.96
C LYS A 542 70.41 51.62 3.26
N ALA A 543 71.30 50.75 3.72
CA ALA A 543 71.47 49.39 3.19
C ALA A 543 70.32 48.43 3.56
N GLY A 544 69.65 48.65 4.70
CA GLY A 544 68.52 47.86 5.16
C GLY A 544 67.24 48.13 4.36
N ILE A 545 67.05 49.34 3.81
CA ILE A 545 65.86 49.68 3.01
C ILE A 545 65.88 48.92 1.67
N LYS A 546 67.04 48.84 1.01
CA LYS A 546 67.20 48.07 -0.24
C LYS A 546 67.02 46.58 0.00
N ASP A 547 67.56 46.06 1.11
CA ASP A 547 67.36 44.67 1.53
C ASP A 547 65.88 44.36 1.82
N LYS A 548 65.14 45.29 2.44
CA LYS A 548 63.68 45.17 2.65
C LYS A 548 62.88 45.12 1.36
N PHE A 549 63.17 45.98 0.38
CA PHE A 549 62.53 45.89 -0.93
C PHE A 549 62.88 44.58 -1.65
N GLY A 550 64.13 44.12 -1.56
CA GLY A 550 64.55 42.82 -2.10
C GLY A 550 63.75 41.66 -1.50
N ARG A 551 63.69 41.60 -0.17
CA ARG A 551 62.92 40.58 0.58
C ARG A 551 61.42 40.65 0.30
N PHE A 552 60.87 41.85 0.11
CA PHE A 552 59.47 42.03 -0.27
C PHE A 552 59.16 41.40 -1.64
N PHE A 553 59.99 41.68 -2.66
CA PHE A 553 59.78 41.12 -4.00
C PHE A 553 60.04 39.61 -4.05
N GLU A 554 61.01 39.11 -3.29
CA GLU A 554 61.25 37.67 -3.14
C GLU A 554 60.06 36.97 -2.46
N ALA A 555 59.51 37.54 -1.39
CA ALA A 555 58.31 37.03 -0.75
C ALA A 555 57.07 37.10 -1.66
N LEU A 556 56.94 38.16 -2.47
CA LEU A 556 55.84 38.29 -3.45
C LEU A 556 55.94 37.22 -4.54
N GLU A 557 57.14 36.95 -5.05
CA GLU A 557 57.38 35.91 -6.05
C GLU A 557 57.12 34.51 -5.46
N GLU A 558 57.55 34.26 -4.22
CA GLU A 558 57.25 33.02 -3.51
C GLU A 558 55.75 32.81 -3.30
N ILE A 559 55.01 33.87 -2.94
CA ILE A 559 53.54 33.85 -2.85
C ILE A 559 52.94 33.55 -4.22
N ALA A 560 53.47 34.15 -5.30
CA ALA A 560 52.98 33.93 -6.66
C ALA A 560 53.18 32.49 -7.14
N GLU A 561 54.35 31.90 -6.89
CA GLU A 561 54.62 30.49 -7.18
C GLU A 561 53.70 29.56 -6.38
N ARG A 562 53.49 29.86 -5.09
CA ARG A 562 52.57 29.08 -4.24
C ARG A 562 51.13 29.14 -4.74
N HIS A 563 50.61 30.31 -5.12
CA HIS A 563 49.24 30.45 -5.65
C HIS A 563 49.08 29.85 -7.05
N ARG A 564 50.16 29.80 -7.85
CA ARG A 564 50.17 29.09 -9.12
C ARG A 564 50.08 27.57 -8.93
N TYR A 565 50.72 27.04 -7.89
CA TYR A 565 50.66 25.63 -7.53
C TYR A 565 49.32 25.27 -6.83
N ALA A 566 48.89 26.08 -5.88
CA ALA A 566 47.71 25.87 -5.05
C ALA A 566 46.62 26.89 -5.40
N ARG A 567 45.67 26.47 -6.23
CA ARG A 567 44.54 27.32 -6.63
C ARG A 567 43.64 27.62 -5.43
N VAL A 568 43.32 28.90 -5.25
CA VAL A 568 42.41 29.39 -4.22
C VAL A 568 41.03 29.63 -4.84
N LEU A 569 39.98 29.10 -4.21
CA LEU A 569 38.57 29.29 -4.58
C LEU A 569 38.28 29.09 -6.07
N ALA A 570 38.71 27.94 -6.63
CA ALA A 570 38.55 27.66 -8.06
C ALA A 570 37.08 27.63 -8.52
N ASP A 571 36.16 27.23 -7.64
CA ASP A 571 34.73 27.05 -7.96
C ASP A 571 33.84 28.21 -7.48
N ASP A 572 34.40 29.25 -6.87
CA ASP A 572 33.67 30.41 -6.33
C ASP A 572 34.25 31.74 -6.89
N PRO A 573 33.74 32.23 -8.04
CA PRO A 573 34.26 33.43 -8.69
C PRO A 573 34.00 34.70 -7.87
N GLU A 574 32.88 34.78 -7.14
CA GLU A 574 32.50 35.94 -6.34
C GLU A 574 33.36 36.02 -5.06
N GLY A 575 33.59 34.89 -4.40
CA GLY A 575 34.51 34.78 -3.27
C GLY A 575 35.96 35.09 -3.67
N LYS A 576 36.37 34.66 -4.87
CA LYS A 576 37.69 34.94 -5.45
C LYS A 576 37.89 36.45 -5.68
N GLU A 577 36.90 37.14 -6.27
CA GLU A 577 36.94 38.60 -6.48
C GLU A 577 37.02 39.38 -5.16
N LYS A 578 36.18 39.02 -4.17
CA LYS A 578 36.20 39.65 -2.85
C LYS A 578 37.53 39.46 -2.13
N LEU A 579 38.12 38.27 -2.21
CA LEU A 579 39.41 37.97 -1.61
C LEU A 579 40.54 38.75 -2.30
N GLN A 580 40.51 38.81 -3.63
CA GLN A 580 41.45 39.59 -4.43
C GLN A 580 41.42 41.08 -4.04
N ASP A 581 40.23 41.68 -3.96
CA ASP A 581 40.08 43.09 -3.60
C ASP A 581 40.54 43.39 -2.17
N GLU A 582 40.31 42.48 -1.22
CA GLU A 582 40.80 42.62 0.14
C GLU A 582 42.33 42.53 0.22
N VAL A 583 42.97 41.62 -0.52
CA VAL A 583 44.45 41.55 -0.61
C VAL A 583 45.02 42.84 -1.20
N VAL A 584 44.42 43.34 -2.29
CA VAL A 584 44.84 44.60 -2.92
C VAL A 584 44.70 45.78 -1.95
N ARG A 585 43.56 45.88 -1.25
CA ARG A 585 43.32 46.93 -0.24
C ARG A 585 44.26 46.86 0.96
N LEU A 586 44.86 45.70 1.22
CA LEU A 586 45.74 45.49 2.36
C LEU A 586 47.21 45.75 2.00
N VAL A 587 47.67 45.25 0.84
CA VAL A 587 49.08 45.34 0.42
C VAL A 587 49.40 46.68 -0.28
N ILE A 588 48.53 47.18 -1.16
CA ILE A 588 48.83 48.36 -1.98
C ILE A 588 48.98 49.64 -1.14
N PRO A 589 48.06 49.97 -0.21
CA PRO A 589 48.22 51.16 0.62
C PRO A 589 49.46 51.09 1.53
N ALA A 590 49.82 49.89 2.02
CA ALA A 590 51.03 49.69 2.82
C ALA A 590 52.29 49.95 1.98
N LEU A 591 52.36 49.39 0.77
CA LEU A 591 53.45 49.62 -0.18
C LEU A 591 53.55 51.08 -0.61
N GLN A 592 52.42 51.75 -0.87
CA GLN A 592 52.39 53.18 -1.23
C GLN A 592 52.91 54.06 -0.10
N ARG A 593 52.47 53.83 1.15
CA ARG A 593 52.95 54.57 2.32
C ARG A 593 54.44 54.36 2.55
N PHE A 594 54.93 53.12 2.43
CA PHE A 594 56.35 52.79 2.56
C PHE A 594 57.16 53.49 1.46
N THR A 595 56.71 53.38 0.20
CA THR A 595 57.38 54.00 -0.95
C THR A 595 57.41 55.53 -0.83
N GLN A 596 56.30 56.16 -0.44
CA GLN A 596 56.22 57.63 -0.28
C GLN A 596 57.13 58.12 0.86
N LYS A 597 57.08 57.46 2.02
CA LYS A 597 57.89 57.82 3.20
C LYS A 597 59.41 57.70 2.96
N HIS A 598 59.84 56.73 2.14
CA HIS A 598 61.24 56.58 1.78
C HIS A 598 61.66 57.42 0.57
N ARG A 599 60.71 57.78 -0.31
CA ARG A 599 60.91 58.77 -1.39
C ARG A 599 61.16 60.17 -0.83
N ASP A 600 60.48 60.53 0.26
CA ASP A 600 60.62 61.84 0.90
C ASP A 600 61.92 61.97 1.73
N LYS A 601 62.52 60.85 2.16
CA LYS A 601 63.75 60.84 2.98
C LYS A 601 65.06 60.85 2.18
N GLU A 602 65.08 60.42 0.93
CA GLU A 602 66.32 60.33 0.14
C GLU A 602 66.10 60.63 -1.37
N PHE A 603 66.13 61.90 -1.76
CA PHE A 603 66.36 62.28 -3.16
C PHE A 603 67.86 62.17 -3.49
N SER A 604 68.33 60.94 -3.76
CA SER A 604 69.52 60.72 -4.58
C SER A 604 69.16 59.84 -5.77
N LYS A 605 69.70 60.22 -6.93
CA LYS A 605 69.25 59.94 -8.30
C LYS A 605 69.18 58.46 -8.76
N ASN A 606 69.35 57.47 -7.87
CA ASN A 606 69.55 56.06 -8.24
C ASN A 606 68.46 55.08 -7.76
N ILE A 607 67.35 55.55 -7.18
CA ILE A 607 66.29 54.62 -6.68
C ILE A 607 65.32 54.17 -7.77
N CYS A 608 65.16 54.91 -8.90
CA CYS A 608 64.35 54.44 -10.04
C CYS A 608 64.89 53.17 -10.70
N THR A 609 66.18 52.88 -10.54
CA THR A 609 66.80 51.61 -10.98
C THR A 609 66.71 50.50 -9.94
N ASP A 610 66.37 50.81 -8.67
CA ASP A 610 66.34 49.84 -7.55
C ASP A 610 64.91 49.36 -7.21
N ILE A 611 63.85 50.06 -7.62
CA ILE A 611 62.46 49.60 -7.49
C ILE A 611 62.13 48.70 -8.69
N LYS A 612 62.13 47.37 -8.50
CA LYS A 612 61.87 46.39 -9.58
C LYS A 612 60.45 46.47 -10.16
N LEU A 613 59.44 46.86 -9.38
CA LEU A 613 58.04 46.98 -9.83
C LEU A 613 57.37 48.23 -9.25
N THR A 614 56.59 48.93 -10.07
CA THR A 614 55.70 50.02 -9.61
C THR A 614 54.53 49.46 -8.80
N PRO A 615 53.90 50.26 -7.91
CA PRO A 615 52.71 49.82 -7.16
C PRO A 615 51.58 49.31 -8.06
N GLU A 616 51.43 49.86 -9.26
CA GLU A 616 50.45 49.42 -10.26
C GLU A 616 50.79 48.04 -10.86
N GLU A 617 52.08 47.73 -11.05
CA GLU A 617 52.51 46.41 -11.52
C GLU A 617 52.34 45.35 -10.42
N VAL A 618 52.61 45.72 -9.15
CA VAL A 618 52.33 44.85 -7.99
C VAL A 618 50.84 44.59 -7.87
N GLU A 619 49.97 45.59 -8.07
CA GLU A 619 48.52 45.38 -8.09
C GLU A 619 48.12 44.38 -9.19
N ARG A 620 48.67 44.53 -10.41
CA ARG A 620 48.40 43.59 -11.50
C ARG A 620 48.86 42.17 -11.18
N GLN A 621 50.03 42.01 -10.56
CA GLN A 621 50.52 40.70 -10.12
C GLN A 621 49.64 40.09 -9.03
N LEU A 622 49.23 40.89 -8.02
CA LEU A 622 48.32 40.43 -6.96
C LEU A 622 46.95 40.02 -7.51
N ARG A 623 46.41 40.77 -8.48
CA ARG A 623 45.19 40.37 -9.17
C ARG A 623 45.39 39.08 -9.98
N GLY A 624 46.54 38.94 -10.64
CA GLY A 624 46.93 37.76 -11.40
C GLY A 624 47.12 36.48 -10.56
N LEU A 625 47.31 36.58 -9.24
CA LEU A 625 47.34 35.41 -8.33
C LEU A 625 46.03 34.62 -8.34
N TYR A 626 44.94 35.32 -8.64
CA TYR A 626 43.58 34.79 -8.66
C TYR A 626 43.00 34.82 -10.08
N ALA A 627 43.84 34.76 -11.13
CA ALA A 627 43.38 34.53 -12.49
C ALA A 627 42.95 33.08 -12.73
#